data_AF-A0A087SGP4-F1
#
_entry.id   AF-A0A087SGP4-F1
#
_cell.length_a   1.000
_cell.length_b   1.000
_cell.length_c   1.000
_cell.angle_alpha   90.00
_cell.angle_beta   90.00
_cell.angle_gamma   90.00
#
_symmetry.space_group_name_H-M   'P 1'
#
loop_
_entity.id
_entity.type
_entity.pdbx_description
1 polymer ?
#
loop_
_entity_poly.entity_id
_entity_poly.type
_entity_poly.pdbx_seq_one_letter_code
_entity_poly.pdbx_strand_id
1 'polypeptide(L)'
;MALALEAPGFLHSPARELQQRLTSLWAPSPQESMAELRREALSGREVLVQRVAAAAVGVGGMLRPRGEAGNDDLLAERLVNVATSLPFLGLGLHMHRSRHSAEAKQYAAAIMAVGVVATAYHASSGRLRSVLRKADYWTITVAGAALSKAVHRDRRWARRAIGTSMLAVPFFPFHLSAAHTLATQAEFARCARHSAPVRRAFRLHAATASAAIAAFALEDRLAERGVRGAHAVWHVLSCASVATLGALVEHKEGLRRGEGSPHDSVASLDRLGGGSPKGKALD
;
A
#
# COMPACT_ATOMS: atom_id res chain seq x y z
N MET A 1 -32.64 76.48 -39.94
CA MET A 1 -31.67 75.46 -39.44
C MET A 1 -32.14 75.00 -38.07
N ALA A 2 -32.26 73.69 -37.89
CA ALA A 2 -33.20 73.03 -36.99
C ALA A 2 -32.88 73.12 -35.48
N LEU A 3 -33.98 73.13 -34.71
CA LEU A 3 -34.12 72.99 -33.25
C LEU A 3 -33.93 71.54 -32.78
N ALA A 4 -33.39 71.36 -31.56
CA ALA A 4 -33.72 70.31 -30.58
C ALA A 4 -32.90 70.58 -29.30
N LEU A 5 -33.41 71.26 -28.25
CA LEU A 5 -34.25 70.77 -27.15
C LEU A 5 -33.73 69.51 -26.44
N GLU A 6 -33.09 69.75 -25.30
CA GLU A 6 -32.78 68.78 -24.25
C GLU A 6 -34.05 68.36 -23.48
N ALA A 7 -34.11 67.09 -23.08
CA ALA A 7 -34.86 66.64 -21.91
C ALA A 7 -34.22 65.37 -21.31
N PRO A 8 -33.99 65.30 -19.99
CA PRO A 8 -33.54 64.11 -19.28
C PRO A 8 -34.72 63.33 -18.70
N GLY A 9 -34.68 61.99 -18.72
CA GLY A 9 -35.78 61.16 -18.23
C GLY A 9 -35.38 59.74 -17.89
N PHE A 10 -35.15 59.50 -16.59
CA PHE A 10 -35.12 58.21 -15.92
C PHE A 10 -36.30 57.31 -16.34
N LEU A 11 -36.01 56.09 -16.82
CA LEU A 11 -36.97 54.98 -16.80
C LEU A 11 -36.32 53.78 -16.12
N HIS A 12 -36.38 53.77 -14.79
CA HIS A 12 -36.24 52.53 -14.01
C HIS A 12 -37.44 51.64 -14.32
N SER A 13 -37.19 50.52 -15.01
CA SER A 13 -38.24 49.55 -15.32
C SER A 13 -38.67 48.81 -14.04
N PRO A 14 -39.94 48.90 -13.62
CA PRO A 14 -40.44 48.23 -12.41
C PRO A 14 -40.32 46.70 -12.49
N ALA A 15 -40.17 46.13 -13.69
CA ALA A 15 -39.92 44.71 -13.88
C ALA A 15 -38.55 44.26 -13.33
N ARG A 16 -37.51 45.10 -13.43
CA ARG A 16 -36.18 44.77 -12.88
C ARG A 16 -36.17 44.83 -11.35
N GLU A 17 -36.91 45.78 -10.77
CA GLU A 17 -37.03 45.89 -9.31
C GLU A 17 -37.85 44.73 -8.74
N LEU A 18 -38.93 44.32 -9.41
CA LEU A 18 -39.71 43.15 -9.02
C LEU A 18 -38.87 41.86 -9.12
N GLN A 19 -38.09 41.70 -10.19
CA GLN A 19 -37.24 40.53 -10.37
C GLN A 19 -36.12 40.48 -9.31
N GLN A 20 -35.49 41.62 -8.98
CA GLN A 20 -34.53 41.70 -7.88
C GLN A 20 -35.15 41.36 -6.53
N ARG A 21 -36.34 41.90 -6.23
CA ARG A 21 -37.09 41.58 -5.00
C ARG A 21 -37.45 40.10 -4.91
N LEU A 22 -37.94 39.50 -6.01
CA LEU A 22 -38.27 38.07 -6.06
C LEU A 22 -37.02 37.19 -5.89
N THR A 23 -35.89 37.54 -6.50
CA THR A 23 -34.62 36.80 -6.27
C THR A 23 -34.08 36.97 -4.84
N SER A 24 -34.31 38.11 -4.20
CA SER A 24 -33.92 38.30 -2.79
C SER A 24 -34.81 37.55 -1.79
N LEU A 25 -36.06 37.24 -2.17
CA LEU A 25 -36.99 36.45 -1.35
C LEU A 25 -36.75 34.93 -1.46
N TRP A 26 -36.08 34.47 -2.52
CA TRP A 26 -35.81 33.04 -2.77
C TRP A 26 -34.33 32.64 -2.58
N ALA A 27 -33.43 33.61 -2.41
CA ALA A 27 -32.05 33.30 -2.08
C ALA A 27 -31.99 32.80 -0.62
N PRO A 28 -31.52 31.56 -0.36
CA PRO A 28 -31.37 31.08 1.01
C PRO A 28 -30.47 32.04 1.75
N SER A 29 -30.84 32.38 2.98
CA SER A 29 -30.06 33.31 3.78
C SER A 29 -28.63 32.78 3.93
N PRO A 30 -27.61 33.66 4.06
CA PRO A 30 -26.23 33.21 4.26
C PRO A 30 -26.08 32.24 5.44
N GLN A 31 -26.96 32.33 6.43
CA GLN A 31 -27.01 31.44 7.59
C GLN A 31 -27.55 30.04 7.24
N GLU A 32 -28.57 29.94 6.39
CA GLU A 32 -29.11 28.66 5.91
C GLU A 32 -28.13 27.95 5.00
N SER A 33 -27.48 28.66 4.07
CA SER A 33 -26.43 28.09 3.21
C SER A 33 -25.25 27.54 4.02
N MET A 34 -24.83 28.26 5.06
CA MET A 34 -23.78 27.81 5.98
C MET A 34 -24.21 26.62 6.86
N ALA A 35 -25.48 26.55 7.24
CA ALA A 35 -26.02 25.42 7.98
C ALA A 35 -26.09 24.15 7.12
N GLU A 36 -26.40 24.29 5.83
CA GLU A 36 -26.47 23.19 4.86
C GLU A 36 -25.07 22.65 4.55
N LEU A 37 -24.10 23.53 4.29
CA LEU A 37 -22.69 23.15 4.14
C LEU A 37 -22.13 22.47 5.40
N ARG A 38 -22.55 22.90 6.60
CA ARG A 38 -22.20 22.23 7.85
C ARG A 38 -22.84 20.84 7.97
N ARG A 39 -24.10 20.67 7.58
CA ARG A 39 -24.78 19.35 7.57
C ARG A 39 -24.13 18.39 6.58
N GLU A 40 -23.78 18.84 5.39
CA GLU A 40 -23.06 18.03 4.39
C GLU A 40 -21.65 17.67 4.86
N ALA A 41 -20.92 18.61 5.48
CA ALA A 41 -19.61 18.34 6.05
C ALA A 41 -19.68 17.36 7.24
N LEU A 42 -20.73 17.45 8.06
CA LEU A 42 -20.98 16.51 9.17
C LEU A 42 -21.37 15.12 8.65
N SER A 43 -22.24 15.02 7.64
CA SER A 43 -22.60 13.73 7.04
C SER A 43 -21.42 13.09 6.32
N GLY A 44 -20.59 13.87 5.64
CA GLY A 44 -19.34 13.41 5.03
C GLY A 44 -18.34 12.91 6.07
N ARG A 45 -18.23 13.58 7.22
CA ARG A 45 -17.41 13.13 8.36
C ARG A 45 -17.96 11.86 8.98
N GLU A 46 -19.27 11.71 9.14
CA GLU A 46 -19.90 10.50 9.67
C GLU A 46 -19.70 9.30 8.74
N VAL A 47 -19.86 9.48 7.43
CA VAL A 47 -19.58 8.44 6.43
C VAL A 47 -18.09 8.06 6.43
N LEU A 48 -17.20 9.04 6.54
CA LEU A 48 -15.76 8.78 6.64
C LEU A 48 -15.41 8.04 7.94
N VAL A 49 -15.98 8.45 9.08
CA VAL A 49 -15.80 7.79 10.38
C VAL A 49 -16.35 6.37 10.34
N GLN A 50 -17.52 6.14 9.75
CA GLN A 50 -18.08 4.80 9.57
C GLN A 50 -17.21 3.93 8.66
N ARG A 51 -16.66 4.48 7.57
CA ARG A 51 -15.73 3.76 6.68
C ARG A 51 -14.40 3.44 7.35
N VAL A 52 -13.85 4.38 8.11
CA VAL A 52 -12.62 4.20 8.91
C VAL A 52 -12.88 3.20 10.04
N ALA A 53 -14.02 3.26 10.72
CA ALA A 53 -14.40 2.31 11.77
C ALA A 53 -14.65 0.92 11.19
N ALA A 54 -15.30 0.78 10.04
CA ALA A 54 -15.48 -0.49 9.36
C ALA A 54 -14.15 -1.09 8.87
N ALA A 55 -13.22 -0.25 8.41
CA ALA A 55 -11.86 -0.65 8.09
C ALA A 55 -11.10 -1.07 9.37
N ALA A 56 -11.24 -0.34 10.47
CA ALA A 56 -10.60 -0.64 11.75
C ALA A 56 -11.14 -1.90 12.42
N VAL A 57 -12.45 -2.18 12.33
CA VAL A 57 -13.07 -3.43 12.78
C VAL A 57 -12.64 -4.61 11.92
N GLY A 58 -12.54 -4.42 10.60
CA GLY A 58 -11.94 -5.41 9.69
C GLY A 58 -10.50 -5.72 10.06
N VAL A 59 -9.68 -4.70 10.33
CA VAL A 59 -8.29 -4.84 10.82
C VAL A 59 -8.23 -5.48 12.21
N GLY A 60 -9.19 -5.21 13.10
CA GLY A 60 -9.28 -5.81 14.44
C GLY A 60 -9.50 -7.33 14.40
N GLY A 61 -10.31 -7.82 13.45
CA GLY A 61 -10.45 -9.25 13.18
C GLY A 61 -9.17 -9.92 12.67
N MET A 62 -8.32 -9.16 11.95
CA MET A 62 -7.03 -9.63 11.44
C MET A 62 -5.96 -9.80 12.54
N LEU A 63 -6.11 -9.18 13.71
CA LEU A 63 -5.13 -9.29 14.81
C LEU A 63 -5.19 -10.64 15.52
N ARG A 64 -6.24 -11.43 15.29
CA ARG A 64 -6.44 -12.77 15.84
C ARG A 64 -7.19 -13.66 14.84
N PRO A 65 -6.55 -14.14 13.77
CA PRO A 65 -7.18 -15.10 12.88
C PRO A 65 -7.56 -16.36 13.67
N ARG A 66 -8.86 -16.62 13.75
CA ARG A 66 -9.45 -17.80 14.36
C ARG A 66 -9.98 -18.71 13.26
N GLY A 67 -9.92 -20.02 13.47
CA GLY A 67 -10.50 -21.03 12.57
C GLY A 67 -9.63 -21.36 11.33
N GLU A 68 -10.20 -22.16 10.43
CA GLU A 68 -9.67 -22.38 9.07
C GLU A 68 -10.25 -21.27 8.18
N ALA A 69 -9.42 -20.57 7.40
CA ALA A 69 -9.92 -19.57 6.46
C ALA A 69 -10.58 -20.29 5.28
N GLY A 70 -11.76 -19.83 4.87
CA GLY A 70 -12.54 -20.40 3.74
C GLY A 70 -11.96 -20.07 2.35
N ASN A 71 -10.68 -19.70 2.30
CA ASN A 71 -9.98 -19.26 1.09
C ASN A 71 -9.33 -20.42 0.31
N ASP A 72 -9.40 -21.65 0.81
CA ASP A 72 -8.91 -22.88 0.14
C ASP A 72 -9.97 -24.00 0.15
N ASP A 73 -11.26 -23.64 0.21
CA ASP A 73 -12.36 -24.62 0.27
C ASP A 73 -12.53 -25.35 -1.07
N LEU A 74 -12.25 -24.66 -2.19
CA LEU A 74 -12.27 -25.24 -3.52
C LEU A 74 -10.85 -25.58 -4.01
N LEU A 75 -10.72 -26.71 -4.73
CA LEU A 75 -9.45 -27.11 -5.34
C LEU A 75 -8.87 -26.02 -6.24
N ALA A 76 -9.72 -25.34 -7.02
CA ALA A 76 -9.30 -24.25 -7.90
C ALA A 76 -8.73 -23.06 -7.11
N GLU A 77 -9.39 -22.64 -6.02
CA GLU A 77 -8.89 -21.55 -5.15
C GLU A 77 -7.52 -21.91 -4.56
N ARG A 78 -7.39 -23.15 -4.08
CA ARG A 78 -6.15 -23.67 -3.53
C ARG A 78 -5.01 -23.68 -4.53
N LEU A 79 -5.25 -24.13 -5.76
CA LEU A 79 -4.26 -24.11 -6.83
C LEU A 79 -3.84 -22.67 -7.19
N VAL A 80 -4.79 -21.75 -7.24
CA VAL A 80 -4.50 -20.34 -7.52
C VAL A 80 -3.73 -19.68 -6.36
N ASN A 81 -4.06 -19.98 -5.10
CA ASN A 81 -3.32 -19.48 -3.95
C ASN A 81 -1.87 -20.00 -3.96
N VAL A 82 -1.67 -21.30 -4.19
CA VAL A 82 -0.33 -21.90 -4.38
C VAL A 82 0.43 -21.18 -5.50
N ALA A 83 -0.19 -21.02 -6.67
CA ALA A 83 0.46 -20.37 -7.81
C ALA A 83 0.83 -18.91 -7.53
N THR A 84 -0.01 -18.18 -6.79
CA THR A 84 0.22 -16.77 -6.44
C THR A 84 1.15 -16.56 -5.24
N SER A 85 1.47 -17.61 -4.46
CA SER A 85 2.53 -17.57 -3.43
C SER A 85 3.95 -17.72 -4.00
N LEU A 86 4.13 -18.46 -5.10
CA LEU A 86 5.44 -18.69 -5.73
C LEU A 86 6.21 -17.41 -6.16
N PRO A 87 5.56 -16.33 -6.65
CA PRO A 87 6.23 -15.07 -6.94
C PRO A 87 7.10 -14.51 -5.79
N PHE A 88 6.73 -14.74 -4.52
CA PHE A 88 7.56 -14.32 -3.39
C PHE A 88 8.92 -15.04 -3.36
N LEU A 89 8.96 -16.33 -3.72
CA LEU A 89 10.22 -17.08 -3.82
C LEU A 89 11.10 -16.51 -4.93
N GLY A 90 10.52 -16.26 -6.11
CA GLY A 90 11.24 -15.66 -7.24
C GLY A 90 11.76 -14.25 -6.91
N LEU A 91 10.94 -13.43 -6.26
CA LEU A 91 11.31 -12.09 -5.79
C LEU A 91 12.45 -12.16 -4.78
N GLY A 92 12.35 -13.02 -3.77
CA GLY A 92 13.40 -13.20 -2.76
C GLY A 92 14.73 -13.66 -3.37
N LEU A 93 14.70 -14.56 -4.36
CA LEU A 93 15.88 -15.00 -5.09
C LEU A 93 16.50 -13.86 -5.91
N HIS A 94 15.68 -13.09 -6.62
CA HIS A 94 16.13 -11.90 -7.36
C HIS A 94 16.77 -10.86 -6.43
N MET A 95 16.14 -10.59 -5.30
CA MET A 95 16.68 -9.69 -4.27
C MET A 95 18.01 -10.25 -3.74
N HIS A 96 18.09 -11.53 -3.41
CA HIS A 96 19.29 -12.11 -2.82
C HIS A 96 20.53 -11.95 -3.72
N ARG A 97 20.33 -12.04 -5.05
CA ARG A 97 21.38 -11.83 -6.05
C ARG A 97 21.78 -10.36 -6.23
N SER A 98 20.83 -9.42 -6.08
CA SER A 98 21.08 -7.98 -6.28
C SER A 98 21.54 -7.25 -5.02
N ARG A 99 21.26 -7.77 -3.82
CA ARG A 99 21.60 -7.12 -2.55
C ARG A 99 23.05 -7.36 -2.13
N HIS A 100 23.63 -6.38 -1.44
CA HIS A 100 25.05 -6.41 -1.09
C HIS A 100 25.34 -6.51 0.40
N SER A 101 24.48 -5.95 1.25
CA SER A 101 24.62 -6.00 2.70
C SER A 101 24.08 -7.32 3.28
N ALA A 102 24.67 -7.75 4.39
CA ALA A 102 24.22 -8.95 5.09
C ALA A 102 22.75 -8.82 5.53
N GLU A 103 22.33 -7.65 6.01
CA GLU A 103 20.93 -7.41 6.41
C GLU A 103 19.96 -7.47 5.23
N ALA A 104 20.33 -6.92 4.07
CA ALA A 104 19.49 -6.99 2.89
C ALA A 104 19.41 -8.42 2.32
N LYS A 105 20.51 -9.19 2.38
CA LYS A 105 20.51 -10.62 2.03
C LYS A 105 19.66 -11.46 2.99
N GLN A 106 19.67 -11.14 4.29
CA GLN A 106 18.78 -11.73 5.28
C GLN A 106 17.32 -11.43 4.98
N TYR A 107 16.99 -10.18 4.62
CA TYR A 107 15.64 -9.82 4.21
C TYR A 107 15.20 -10.59 2.95
N ALA A 108 16.06 -10.68 1.94
CA ALA A 108 15.78 -11.47 0.74
C ALA A 108 15.51 -12.96 1.06
N ALA A 109 16.29 -13.55 1.96
CA ALA A 109 16.07 -14.91 2.44
C ALA A 109 14.75 -15.07 3.20
N ALA A 110 14.36 -14.08 4.00
CA ALA A 110 13.07 -14.09 4.67
C ALA A 110 11.90 -14.00 3.69
N ILE A 111 12.02 -13.24 2.59
CA ILE A 111 11.01 -13.21 1.52
C ILE A 111 10.92 -14.56 0.79
N MET A 112 12.04 -15.24 0.54
CA MET A 112 12.02 -16.61 0.03
C MET A 112 11.27 -17.56 0.99
N ALA A 113 11.52 -17.43 2.29
CA ALA A 113 10.83 -18.22 3.31
C ALA A 113 9.32 -17.96 3.34
N VAL A 114 8.87 -16.70 3.20
CA VAL A 114 7.45 -16.36 3.05
C VAL A 114 6.84 -17.11 1.86
N GLY A 115 7.49 -17.07 0.69
CA GLY A 115 7.00 -17.79 -0.49
C GLY A 115 6.91 -19.30 -0.27
N VAL A 116 7.94 -19.92 0.32
CA VAL A 116 7.95 -21.36 0.60
C VAL A 116 6.87 -21.76 1.62
N VAL A 117 6.76 -21.02 2.73
CA VAL A 117 5.83 -21.35 3.81
C VAL A 117 4.38 -21.09 3.39
N ALA A 118 4.10 -19.98 2.70
CA ALA A 118 2.77 -19.71 2.15
C ALA A 118 2.35 -20.80 1.16
N THR A 119 3.27 -21.19 0.25
CA THR A 119 3.02 -22.28 -0.70
C THR A 119 2.71 -23.59 0.03
N ALA A 120 3.50 -23.95 1.04
CA ALA A 120 3.28 -25.15 1.84
C ALA A 120 1.94 -25.09 2.61
N TYR A 121 1.59 -23.94 3.19
CA TYR A 121 0.32 -23.71 3.87
C TYR A 121 -0.86 -23.96 2.93
N HIS A 122 -0.91 -23.29 1.79
CA HIS A 122 -1.99 -23.47 0.82
C HIS A 122 -1.97 -24.87 0.19
N ALA A 123 -0.82 -25.49 0.02
CA ALA A 123 -0.72 -26.87 -0.47
C ALA A 123 -1.10 -27.94 0.57
N SER A 124 -1.31 -27.59 1.85
CA SER A 124 -1.57 -28.54 2.94
C SER A 124 -3.04 -28.61 3.39
N SER A 125 -3.40 -29.69 4.09
CA SER A 125 -4.73 -29.92 4.68
C SER A 125 -4.64 -30.48 6.11
N GLY A 126 -5.76 -30.49 6.83
CA GLY A 126 -5.88 -31.08 8.16
C GLY A 126 -4.97 -30.41 9.22
N ARG A 127 -4.43 -31.20 10.15
CA ARG A 127 -3.60 -30.70 11.25
C ARG A 127 -2.34 -29.97 10.78
N LEU A 128 -1.72 -30.43 9.70
CA LEU A 128 -0.52 -29.81 9.13
C LEU A 128 -0.80 -28.38 8.67
N ARG A 129 -1.97 -28.14 8.06
CA ARG A 129 -2.41 -26.80 7.63
C ARG A 129 -2.50 -25.81 8.78
N SER A 130 -3.02 -26.22 9.93
CA SER A 130 -3.11 -25.35 11.11
C SER A 130 -1.72 -24.91 11.61
N VAL A 131 -0.74 -25.82 11.58
CA VAL A 131 0.66 -25.51 11.95
C VAL A 131 1.30 -24.58 10.92
N LEU A 132 1.16 -24.89 9.64
CA LEU A 132 1.73 -24.09 8.55
C LEU A 132 1.11 -22.70 8.48
N ARG A 133 -0.18 -22.54 8.82
CA ARG A 133 -0.82 -21.21 8.95
C ARG A 133 -0.13 -20.34 10.00
N LYS A 134 0.23 -20.92 11.15
CA LYS A 134 0.98 -20.19 12.19
C LYS A 134 2.39 -19.85 11.71
N ALA A 135 3.05 -20.82 11.07
CA ALA A 135 4.37 -20.62 10.51
C ALA A 135 4.38 -19.50 9.45
N ASP A 136 3.33 -19.40 8.64
CA ASP A 136 3.16 -18.34 7.63
C ASP A 136 3.12 -16.95 8.28
N TYR A 137 2.27 -16.75 9.30
CA TYR A 137 2.26 -15.49 10.05
C TYR A 137 3.59 -15.18 10.75
N TRP A 138 4.28 -16.19 11.28
CA TRP A 138 5.61 -16.01 11.86
C TRP A 138 6.63 -15.59 10.82
N THR A 139 6.63 -16.22 9.63
CA THR A 139 7.58 -15.87 8.56
C THR A 139 7.33 -14.48 7.99
N ILE A 140 6.07 -14.05 7.84
CA ILE A 140 5.73 -12.65 7.49
C ILE A 140 6.31 -11.69 8.53
N THR A 141 6.16 -11.99 9.82
CA THR A 141 6.67 -11.15 10.91
C THR A 141 8.20 -11.08 10.89
N VAL A 142 8.87 -12.22 10.71
CA VAL A 142 10.34 -12.32 10.58
C VAL A 142 10.84 -11.55 9.36
N ALA A 143 10.12 -11.60 8.23
CA ALA A 143 10.47 -10.81 7.05
C ALA A 143 10.36 -9.30 7.31
N GLY A 144 9.32 -8.85 8.03
CA GLY A 144 9.18 -7.46 8.47
C GLY A 144 10.33 -6.99 9.37
N ALA A 145 10.78 -7.85 10.28
CA ALA A 145 11.92 -7.58 11.13
C ALA A 145 13.25 -7.53 10.36
N ALA A 146 13.46 -8.47 9.44
CA ALA A 146 14.63 -8.50 8.57
C ALA A 146 14.71 -7.23 7.69
N LEU A 147 13.57 -6.80 7.13
CA LEU A 147 13.45 -5.53 6.41
C LEU A 147 13.78 -4.35 7.33
N SER A 148 13.20 -4.30 8.52
CA SER A 148 13.46 -3.25 9.51
C SER A 148 14.97 -3.15 9.83
N LYS A 149 15.66 -4.28 9.95
CA LYS A 149 17.14 -4.31 10.13
C LYS A 149 17.86 -3.74 8.91
N ALA A 150 17.42 -4.07 7.71
CA ALA A 150 18.03 -3.57 6.46
C ALA A 150 17.86 -2.05 6.31
N VAL A 151 16.68 -1.51 6.63
CA VAL A 151 16.38 -0.07 6.49
C VAL A 151 16.84 0.79 7.67
N HIS A 152 17.14 0.18 8.83
CA HIS A 152 17.76 0.87 9.97
C HIS A 152 19.21 0.45 10.22
N ARG A 153 19.90 -0.01 9.17
CA ARG A 153 21.28 -0.53 9.24
C ARG A 153 22.31 0.47 9.74
N ASP A 154 22.03 1.77 9.63
CA ASP A 154 22.82 2.87 10.16
C ASP A 154 22.76 2.97 11.70
N ARG A 155 21.72 2.39 12.32
CA ARG A 155 21.45 2.53 13.76
C ARG A 155 21.69 1.21 14.49
N ARG A 156 22.86 1.08 15.14
CA ARG A 156 23.22 -0.12 15.90
C ARG A 156 22.19 -0.49 16.97
N TRP A 157 21.69 0.50 17.71
CA TRP A 157 20.67 0.29 18.74
C TRP A 157 19.36 -0.23 18.16
N ALA A 158 18.92 0.29 17.02
CA ALA A 158 17.67 -0.13 16.37
C ALA A 158 17.77 -1.59 15.91
N ARG A 159 18.90 -1.99 15.30
CA ARG A 159 19.11 -3.39 14.93
C ARG A 159 19.11 -4.34 16.12
N ARG A 160 19.67 -3.93 17.27
CA ARG A 160 19.62 -4.72 18.51
C ARG A 160 18.18 -4.85 19.00
N ALA A 161 17.44 -3.75 19.08
CA ALA A 161 16.04 -3.76 19.49
C ALA A 161 15.17 -4.65 18.58
N ILE A 162 15.36 -4.57 17.26
CA ILE A 162 14.67 -5.44 16.29
C ILE A 162 15.07 -6.91 16.51
N GLY A 163 16.36 -7.19 16.70
CA GLY A 163 16.84 -8.55 17.00
C GLY A 163 16.21 -9.12 18.27
N THR A 164 16.16 -8.34 19.36
CA THR A 164 15.53 -8.74 20.61
C THR A 164 14.03 -8.95 20.47
N SER A 165 13.35 -8.13 19.66
CA SER A 165 11.90 -8.27 19.42
C SER A 165 11.51 -9.62 18.81
N MET A 166 12.44 -10.34 18.17
CA MET A 166 12.20 -11.67 17.61
C MET A 166 11.83 -12.73 18.65
N LEU A 167 12.23 -12.55 19.91
CA LEU A 167 11.82 -13.42 21.01
C LEU A 167 10.31 -13.39 21.26
N ALA A 168 9.63 -12.32 20.85
CA ALA A 168 8.19 -12.15 21.02
C ALA A 168 7.36 -12.64 19.82
N VAL A 169 7.98 -13.08 18.72
CA VAL A 169 7.28 -13.55 17.50
C VAL A 169 6.31 -14.72 17.76
N PRO A 170 6.66 -15.76 18.55
CA PRO A 170 5.73 -16.86 18.80
C PRO A 170 4.45 -16.45 19.53
N PHE A 171 4.51 -15.34 20.28
CA PHE A 171 3.43 -14.89 21.17
C PHE A 171 2.61 -13.75 20.57
N PHE A 172 3.26 -12.83 19.85
CA PHE A 172 2.64 -11.58 19.36
C PHE A 172 2.98 -11.27 17.89
N PRO A 173 2.83 -12.22 16.94
CA PRO A 173 3.28 -12.00 15.56
C PRO A 173 2.59 -10.81 14.87
N PHE A 174 1.29 -10.64 15.08
CA PHE A 174 0.54 -9.52 14.49
C PHE A 174 1.02 -8.14 14.97
N HIS A 175 1.21 -7.98 16.28
CA HIS A 175 1.65 -6.72 16.86
C HIS A 175 3.06 -6.36 16.41
N LEU A 176 3.95 -7.35 16.36
CA LEU A 176 5.31 -7.15 15.85
C LEU A 176 5.33 -6.84 14.36
N SER A 177 4.54 -7.55 13.56
CA SER A 177 4.42 -7.29 12.12
C SER A 177 3.92 -5.87 11.86
N ALA A 178 2.89 -5.42 12.60
CA ALA A 178 2.39 -4.04 12.54
C ALA A 178 3.48 -3.03 12.94
N ALA A 179 4.18 -3.26 14.05
CA ALA A 179 5.26 -2.39 14.51
C ALA A 179 6.40 -2.27 13.49
N HIS A 180 6.87 -3.38 12.93
CA HIS A 180 7.90 -3.40 11.89
C HIS A 180 7.44 -2.73 10.59
N THR A 181 6.18 -2.93 10.22
CA THR A 181 5.56 -2.27 9.07
C THR A 181 5.56 -0.75 9.27
N LEU A 182 5.06 -0.26 10.41
CA LEU A 182 5.03 1.18 10.72
C LEU A 182 6.42 1.80 10.74
N ALA A 183 7.40 1.13 11.36
CA ALA A 183 8.79 1.59 11.38
C ALA A 183 9.37 1.71 9.97
N THR A 184 9.15 0.69 9.13
CA THR A 184 9.60 0.67 7.74
C THR A 184 8.90 1.76 6.91
N GLN A 185 7.59 1.94 7.07
CA GLN A 185 6.84 2.97 6.33
C GLN A 185 7.27 4.38 6.70
N ALA A 186 7.53 4.63 7.98
CA ALA A 186 8.09 5.91 8.43
C ALA A 186 9.44 6.19 7.78
N GLU A 187 10.32 5.18 7.71
CA GLU A 187 11.63 5.31 7.06
C GLU A 187 11.51 5.46 5.53
N PHE A 188 10.57 4.76 4.90
CA PHE A 188 10.30 4.88 3.46
C PHE A 188 9.82 6.30 3.12
N ALA A 189 8.84 6.80 3.86
CA ALA A 189 8.34 8.17 3.71
C ALA A 189 9.45 9.21 3.94
N ARG A 190 10.29 9.00 4.96
CA ARG A 190 11.44 9.88 5.23
C ARG A 190 12.41 9.91 4.05
N CYS A 191 12.79 8.76 3.51
CA CYS A 191 13.72 8.69 2.37
C CYS A 191 13.08 9.23 1.07
N ALA A 192 11.78 9.01 0.86
CA ALA A 192 11.03 9.53 -0.28
C ALA A 192 11.00 11.07 -0.37
N ARG A 193 11.13 11.77 0.77
CA ARG A 193 11.26 13.24 0.79
C ARG A 193 12.55 13.73 0.16
N HIS A 194 13.58 12.90 0.11
CA HIS A 194 14.93 13.29 -0.30
C HIS A 194 15.42 12.60 -1.58
N SER A 195 14.70 11.60 -2.09
CA SER A 195 15.10 10.85 -3.30
C SER A 195 13.91 10.64 -4.24
N ALA A 196 14.03 11.13 -5.49
CA ALA A 196 12.97 10.99 -6.50
C ALA A 196 12.68 9.53 -6.89
N PRO A 197 13.69 8.66 -7.11
CA PRO A 197 13.46 7.23 -7.31
C PRO A 197 12.71 6.58 -6.14
N VAL A 198 13.11 6.86 -4.90
CA VAL A 198 12.47 6.32 -3.70
C VAL A 198 11.04 6.85 -3.55
N ARG A 199 10.78 8.11 -3.93
CA ARG A 199 9.43 8.69 -3.90
C ARG A 199 8.47 8.01 -4.88
N ARG A 200 8.93 7.70 -6.09
CA ARG A 200 8.12 6.94 -7.07
C ARG A 200 7.81 5.56 -6.52
N ALA A 201 8.81 4.86 -5.98
CA ALA A 201 8.62 3.56 -5.36
C ALA A 201 7.65 3.62 -4.17
N PHE A 202 7.74 4.64 -3.32
CA PHE A 202 6.84 4.83 -2.17
C PHE A 202 5.38 5.03 -2.59
N ARG A 203 5.11 5.78 -3.65
CA ARG A 203 3.74 5.96 -4.16
C ARG A 203 3.16 4.65 -4.70
N LEU A 204 3.96 3.90 -5.46
CA LEU A 204 3.55 2.59 -5.98
C LEU A 204 3.36 1.58 -4.83
N HIS A 205 4.25 1.61 -3.84
CA HIS A 205 4.13 0.82 -2.61
C HIS A 205 2.81 1.11 -1.92
N ALA A 206 2.51 2.39 -1.64
CA ALA A 206 1.27 2.78 -0.98
C ALA A 206 0.03 2.31 -1.76
N ALA A 207 0.00 2.52 -3.09
CA ALA A 207 -1.13 2.09 -3.91
C ALA A 207 -1.34 0.57 -3.87
N THR A 208 -0.29 -0.20 -4.13
CA THR A 208 -0.34 -1.67 -4.14
C THR A 208 -0.60 -2.24 -2.74
N ALA A 209 0.02 -1.71 -1.69
CA ALA A 209 -0.20 -2.13 -0.31
C ALA A 209 -1.63 -1.85 0.17
N SER A 210 -2.18 -0.67 -0.13
CA SER A 210 -3.57 -0.34 0.21
C SER A 210 -4.55 -1.22 -0.54
N ALA A 211 -4.33 -1.46 -1.84
CA ALA A 211 -5.17 -2.36 -2.63
C ALA A 211 -5.09 -3.80 -2.11
N ALA A 212 -3.90 -4.25 -1.72
CA ALA A 212 -3.71 -5.53 -1.07
C ALA A 212 -4.55 -5.58 0.21
N ILE A 213 -4.37 -4.63 1.14
CA ILE A 213 -5.07 -4.67 2.45
C ILE A 213 -6.58 -4.67 2.24
N ALA A 214 -7.08 -3.92 1.24
CA ALA A 214 -8.48 -3.95 0.87
C ALA A 214 -8.94 -5.34 0.38
N ALA A 215 -8.17 -5.99 -0.51
CA ALA A 215 -8.47 -7.35 -0.99
C ALA A 215 -8.54 -8.36 0.16
N PHE A 216 -7.59 -8.31 1.10
CA PHE A 216 -7.58 -9.16 2.29
C PHE A 216 -8.72 -8.84 3.25
N ALA A 217 -9.00 -7.57 3.52
CA ALA A 217 -10.07 -7.15 4.43
C ALA A 217 -11.48 -7.46 3.93
N LEU A 218 -11.64 -7.57 2.62
CA LEU A 218 -12.93 -7.82 1.99
C LEU A 218 -13.11 -9.30 1.62
N GLU A 219 -12.13 -10.18 1.85
CA GLU A 219 -12.16 -11.55 1.35
C GLU A 219 -13.38 -12.33 1.85
N ASP A 220 -13.68 -12.26 3.15
CA ASP A 220 -14.82 -12.97 3.74
C ASP A 220 -16.15 -12.46 3.17
N ARG A 221 -16.30 -11.13 3.05
CA ARG A 221 -17.51 -10.50 2.48
C ARG A 221 -17.68 -10.78 1.00
N LEU A 222 -16.59 -10.92 0.26
CA LEU A 222 -16.61 -11.28 -1.15
C LEU A 222 -17.00 -12.75 -1.32
N ALA A 223 -16.47 -13.63 -0.47
CA ALA A 223 -16.83 -15.04 -0.46
C ALA A 223 -18.31 -15.27 -0.12
N GLU A 224 -18.86 -14.53 0.85
CA GLU A 224 -20.30 -14.53 1.18
C GLU A 224 -21.19 -14.16 -0.02
N ARG A 225 -20.67 -13.33 -0.95
CA ARG A 225 -21.35 -12.92 -2.18
C ARG A 225 -21.02 -13.82 -3.38
N GLY A 226 -20.32 -14.92 -3.17
CA GLY A 226 -19.91 -15.86 -4.22
C GLY A 226 -18.69 -15.42 -5.04
N VAL A 227 -18.05 -14.29 -4.71
CA VAL A 227 -16.84 -13.82 -5.38
C VAL A 227 -15.62 -14.52 -4.78
N ARG A 228 -14.91 -15.30 -5.59
CA ARG A 228 -13.75 -16.10 -5.18
C ARG A 228 -12.42 -15.49 -5.65
N GLY A 229 -11.32 -15.90 -5.03
CA GLY A 229 -9.96 -15.50 -5.43
C GLY A 229 -9.46 -14.16 -4.87
N ALA A 230 -10.19 -13.51 -3.96
CA ALA A 230 -9.72 -12.28 -3.29
C ALA A 230 -8.37 -12.49 -2.57
N HIS A 231 -8.15 -13.67 -1.99
CA HIS A 231 -6.90 -14.02 -1.33
C HIS A 231 -5.71 -14.13 -2.29
N ALA A 232 -5.93 -14.70 -3.48
CA ALA A 232 -4.92 -14.74 -4.53
C ALA A 232 -4.57 -13.34 -5.04
N VAL A 233 -5.57 -12.45 -5.16
CA VAL A 233 -5.33 -11.03 -5.48
C VAL A 233 -4.51 -10.36 -4.38
N TRP A 234 -4.78 -10.67 -3.11
CA TRP A 234 -3.96 -10.22 -1.98
C TRP A 234 -2.50 -10.66 -2.12
N HIS A 235 -2.22 -11.92 -2.48
CA HIS A 235 -0.85 -12.39 -2.73
C HIS A 235 -0.14 -11.57 -3.82
N VAL A 236 -0.79 -11.40 -4.97
CA VAL A 236 -0.18 -10.69 -6.11
C VAL A 236 0.11 -9.23 -5.77
N LEU A 237 -0.86 -8.53 -5.17
CA LEU A 237 -0.70 -7.13 -4.79
C LEU A 237 0.33 -6.97 -3.66
N SER A 238 0.37 -7.90 -2.70
CA SER A 238 1.38 -7.92 -1.64
C SER A 238 2.77 -8.17 -2.21
N CYS A 239 2.94 -9.09 -3.15
CA CYS A 239 4.22 -9.35 -3.80
C CYS A 239 4.70 -8.13 -4.60
N ALA A 240 3.80 -7.47 -5.35
CA ALA A 240 4.10 -6.23 -6.05
C ALA A 240 4.52 -5.11 -5.08
N SER A 241 3.79 -4.96 -3.97
CA SER A 241 4.13 -4.03 -2.89
C SER A 241 5.51 -4.32 -2.29
N VAL A 242 5.82 -5.59 -2.01
CA VAL A 242 7.13 -6.01 -1.49
C VAL A 242 8.25 -5.71 -2.48
N ALA A 243 8.04 -5.89 -3.78
CA ALA A 243 9.05 -5.60 -4.78
C ALA A 243 9.48 -4.11 -4.77
N THR A 244 8.55 -3.19 -4.50
CA THR A 244 8.86 -1.75 -4.41
C THR A 244 9.77 -1.38 -3.23
N LEU A 245 9.78 -2.19 -2.15
CA LEU A 245 10.66 -1.98 -1.01
C LEU A 245 12.14 -2.18 -1.36
N GLY A 246 12.44 -2.85 -2.48
CA GLY A 246 13.79 -2.96 -3.02
C GLY A 246 14.46 -1.60 -3.23
N ALA A 247 13.73 -0.59 -3.70
CA ALA A 247 14.27 0.76 -3.91
C ALA A 247 14.68 1.45 -2.59
N LEU A 248 13.93 1.22 -1.51
CA LEU A 248 14.29 1.73 -0.19
C LEU A 248 15.56 1.05 0.33
N VAL A 249 15.62 -0.29 0.24
CA VAL A 249 16.78 -1.06 0.69
C VAL A 249 18.03 -0.64 -0.10
N GLU A 250 17.92 -0.49 -1.41
CA GLU A 250 19.01 -0.04 -2.28
C GLU A 250 19.54 1.34 -1.91
N HIS A 251 18.62 2.30 -1.72
CA HIS A 251 18.97 3.64 -1.27
C HIS A 251 19.75 3.60 0.05
N LYS A 252 19.29 2.79 1.01
CA LYS A 252 19.96 2.62 2.30
C LYS A 252 21.30 1.89 2.19
N GLU A 253 21.48 1.02 1.19
CA GLU A 253 22.76 0.40 0.87
C GLU A 253 23.76 1.42 0.32
N GLY A 254 23.37 2.18 -0.70
CA GLY A 254 24.19 3.21 -1.35
C GLY A 254 24.66 4.32 -0.40
N LEU A 255 23.79 4.77 0.51
CA LEU A 255 24.16 5.81 1.50
C LEU A 255 25.38 5.44 2.38
N ARG A 256 25.65 4.16 2.66
CA ARG A 256 26.88 3.81 3.43
C ARG A 256 28.08 3.49 2.55
N ARG A 257 27.91 3.37 1.24
CA ARG A 257 29.03 3.24 0.29
C ARG A 257 29.66 4.58 -0.06
N GLY A 258 29.06 5.69 0.38
CA GLY A 258 29.49 7.02 -0.04
C GLY A 258 29.03 7.37 -1.46
N GLU A 259 28.18 6.52 -2.07
CA GLU A 259 27.53 6.78 -3.35
C GLU A 259 26.40 7.79 -3.11
N GLY A 260 26.77 9.06 -2.96
CA GLY A 260 25.85 10.17 -2.78
C GLY A 260 25.75 11.02 -4.02
N SER A 261 24.82 10.72 -4.93
CA SER A 261 23.97 11.69 -5.66
C SER A 261 23.04 10.95 -6.65
N PRO A 262 21.79 11.42 -6.91
CA PRO A 262 20.78 10.70 -7.69
C PRO A 262 21.01 10.65 -9.21
N HIS A 263 22.15 11.13 -9.72
CA HIS A 263 22.36 11.30 -11.16
C HIS A 263 22.78 10.03 -11.90
N ASP A 264 23.28 9.01 -11.22
CA ASP A 264 23.89 7.85 -11.90
C ASP A 264 22.94 6.64 -12.05
N SER A 265 21.78 6.64 -11.38
CA SER A 265 20.87 5.47 -11.38
C SER A 265 19.88 5.41 -12.56
N VAL A 266 19.82 6.44 -13.40
CA VAL A 266 18.96 6.43 -14.62
C VAL A 266 19.41 5.33 -15.60
N ALA A 267 20.68 4.92 -15.56
CA ALA A 267 21.24 3.88 -16.42
C ALA A 267 20.75 2.44 -16.12
N SER A 268 20.08 2.20 -14.98
CA SER A 268 19.63 0.84 -14.59
C SER A 268 18.19 0.53 -15.05
N LEU A 269 17.33 1.55 -15.18
CA LEU A 269 15.94 1.37 -15.63
C LEU A 269 15.83 1.27 -17.17
N ASP A 270 16.74 1.87 -17.93
CA ASP A 270 16.77 1.74 -19.40
C ASP A 270 17.22 0.35 -19.88
N ARG A 271 17.95 -0.41 -19.05
CA ARG A 271 18.40 -1.77 -19.41
C ARG A 271 17.29 -2.82 -19.38
N LEU A 272 16.11 -2.49 -18.85
CA LEU A 272 14.95 -3.39 -18.87
C LEU A 272 14.01 -3.16 -20.07
N GLY A 273 14.30 -2.19 -20.94
CA GLY A 273 13.38 -1.76 -22.01
C GLY A 273 13.87 -1.87 -23.46
N GLY A 274 15.09 -2.34 -23.74
CA GLY A 274 15.69 -2.16 -25.07
C GLY A 274 16.59 -3.29 -25.55
N GLY A 275 16.12 -4.53 -25.54
CA GLY A 275 16.78 -5.64 -26.22
C GLY A 275 16.40 -5.71 -27.70
N SER A 276 17.03 -4.92 -28.56
CA SER A 276 16.98 -5.15 -30.02
C SER A 276 18.23 -5.93 -30.44
N PRO A 277 18.10 -7.11 -31.08
CA PRO A 277 19.25 -7.91 -31.48
C PRO A 277 19.87 -7.31 -32.74
N LYS A 278 21.07 -6.72 -32.63
CA LYS A 278 21.90 -6.42 -33.80
C LYS A 278 22.51 -7.72 -34.32
N GLY A 279 22.11 -8.09 -35.52
CA GLY A 279 22.69 -9.19 -36.28
C GLY A 279 24.10 -8.89 -36.79
N LYS A 280 24.87 -9.98 -36.88
CA LYS A 280 25.95 -10.33 -37.81
C LYS A 280 26.78 -9.20 -38.48
N ALA A 281 28.09 -9.31 -38.32
CA ALA A 281 29.01 -9.37 -39.46
C ALA A 281 30.06 -10.45 -39.16
N LEU A 282 30.11 -11.46 -40.02
CA LEU A 282 31.23 -12.37 -40.20
C LEU A 282 32.14 -11.69 -41.23
N ASP A 283 33.40 -11.51 -40.88
CA ASP A 283 34.53 -11.49 -41.81
C ASP A 283 35.45 -12.65 -41.42
#